data_AF-A0A4R6AUB2-F1
#
_entry.id   AF-A0A4R6AUB2-F1
#
_cell.length_a   1.000
_cell.length_b   1.000
_cell.length_c   1.000
_cell.angle_alpha   90.00
_cell.angle_beta   90.00
_cell.angle_gamma   90.00
#
_symmetry.space_group_name_H-M   'P 1'
#
loop_
_entity.id
_entity.type
_entity.pdbx_description
1 polymer ?
#
loop_
_entity_poly.entity_id
_entity_poly.type
_entity_poly.pdbx_seq_one_letter_code
_entity_poly.pdbx_strand_id
1 'polypeptide(L)'
;MAEAKRHLEVCGDFVVVFTGGEGHGVHHSELIDLMAHSRSLAEVRERFAGSRSNLIETLKHFGYDFDALLQSQFREGYRDTALAKLHRVDPKWIARKREALGFPNSPGRSRVEFSSEQVRIAYDAAGSFAGAARLMGIDRQTFKKLYAQALEKMEPGNDGNIDQSPGNDRFAKARAETRRVGHRVCYSEDELKKFFDDEWGES
;
A
#
# COMPACT_ATOMS: atom_id res chain seq x y z
N MET A 1 -32.93 29.07 -5.67
CA MET A 1 -31.71 29.48 -6.40
C MET A 1 -30.86 28.24 -6.61
N ALA A 2 -30.47 27.93 -7.85
CA ALA A 2 -29.67 26.75 -8.16
C ALA A 2 -28.23 27.00 -7.68
N GLU A 3 -27.73 26.18 -6.75
CA GLU A 3 -26.32 26.23 -6.36
C GLU A 3 -25.44 25.99 -7.60
N ALA A 4 -24.50 26.91 -7.84
CA ALA A 4 -23.51 26.75 -8.89
C ALA A 4 -22.74 25.45 -8.66
N LYS A 5 -22.95 24.45 -9.52
CA LYS A 5 -22.32 23.14 -9.42
C LYS A 5 -20.80 23.28 -9.57
N ARG A 6 -20.05 22.74 -8.61
CA ARG A 6 -18.59 22.63 -8.74
C ARG A 6 -18.23 21.62 -9.83
N HIS A 7 -17.56 22.07 -10.88
CA HIS A 7 -17.18 21.21 -12.00
C HIS A 7 -15.99 21.81 -12.77
N LEU A 8 -15.38 20.96 -13.60
CA LEU A 8 -14.29 21.30 -14.50
C LEU A 8 -14.77 21.24 -15.94
N GLU A 9 -14.32 22.21 -16.73
CA GLU A 9 -14.44 22.18 -18.19
C GLU A 9 -13.06 22.27 -18.84
N VAL A 10 -12.91 21.62 -19.98
CA VAL A 10 -11.68 21.67 -20.77
C VAL A 10 -11.83 22.72 -21.87
N CYS A 11 -10.89 23.65 -21.93
CA CYS A 11 -10.80 24.67 -22.98
C CYS A 11 -9.39 24.65 -23.58
N GLY A 12 -9.20 23.81 -24.61
CA GLY A 12 -7.89 23.59 -25.21
C GLY A 12 -6.92 22.99 -24.18
N ASP A 13 -5.80 23.67 -23.94
CA ASP A 13 -4.78 23.25 -22.97
C ASP A 13 -5.08 23.67 -21.52
N PHE A 14 -6.23 24.31 -21.29
CA PHE A 14 -6.63 24.81 -19.98
C PHE A 14 -7.78 24.00 -19.39
N VAL A 15 -7.76 23.91 -18.07
CA VAL A 15 -8.87 23.42 -17.24
C VAL A 15 -9.50 24.63 -16.57
N VAL A 16 -10.79 24.85 -16.81
CA VAL A 16 -11.57 25.88 -16.12
C VAL A 16 -12.24 25.26 -14.91
N VAL A 17 -11.90 25.77 -13.73
CA VAL A 17 -12.44 25.33 -12.45
C VAL A 17 -13.59 26.25 -12.05
N PHE A 18 -14.80 25.72 -11.98
CA PHE A 18 -15.98 26.47 -11.55
C PHE A 18 -16.28 26.24 -10.07
N THR A 19 -16.25 27.31 -9.28
CA THR A 19 -16.60 27.30 -7.86
C THR A 19 -17.50 28.48 -7.53
N GLY A 20 -18.72 28.24 -7.04
CA GLY A 20 -19.59 29.32 -6.56
C GLY A 20 -20.08 30.29 -7.65
N GLY A 21 -19.98 29.92 -8.94
CA GLY A 21 -20.37 30.77 -10.07
C GLY A 21 -19.20 31.52 -10.71
N GLU A 22 -18.00 31.45 -10.12
CA GLU A 22 -16.77 31.99 -10.69
C GLU A 22 -15.94 30.86 -11.32
N GLY A 23 -15.35 31.14 -12.48
CA GLY A 23 -14.47 30.21 -13.21
C GLY A 23 -13.04 30.75 -13.24
N HIS A 24 -12.06 29.94 -12.84
CA HIS A 24 -10.64 30.28 -13.01
C HIS A 24 -9.97 29.24 -13.91
N GLY A 25 -9.21 29.71 -14.90
CA GLY A 25 -8.46 28.87 -15.83
C GLY A 25 -7.09 28.52 -15.26
N VAL A 26 -6.73 27.24 -15.34
CA VAL A 26 -5.44 26.71 -14.90
C VAL A 26 -4.88 25.87 -16.06
N HIS A 27 -3.57 25.91 -16.30
CA HIS A 27 -2.99 25.07 -17.34
C HIS A 27 -3.10 23.59 -16.95
N HIS A 28 -3.41 22.70 -17.89
CA HIS A 28 -3.65 21.28 -17.60
C HIS A 28 -2.44 20.58 -16.96
N SER A 29 -1.22 21.05 -17.22
CA SER A 29 -0.01 20.51 -16.59
C SER A 29 -0.08 20.59 -15.08
N GLU A 30 -0.69 21.62 -14.50
CA GLU A 30 -0.81 21.75 -13.04
C GLU A 30 -1.69 20.64 -12.44
N LEU A 31 -2.71 20.20 -13.17
CA LEU A 31 -3.55 19.07 -12.78
C LEU A 31 -2.75 17.76 -12.85
N ILE A 32 -2.01 17.56 -13.94
CA ILE A 32 -1.20 16.35 -14.16
C ILE A 32 -0.06 16.27 -13.15
N ASP A 33 0.67 17.36 -12.95
CA ASP A 33 1.77 17.46 -12.01
C ASP A 33 1.27 17.18 -10.61
N LEU A 34 0.18 17.83 -10.17
CA LEU A 34 -0.36 17.58 -8.83
C LEU A 34 -0.75 16.11 -8.65
N MET A 35 -1.36 15.48 -9.67
CA MET A 35 -1.72 14.06 -9.61
C MET A 35 -0.49 13.14 -9.57
N ALA A 36 0.55 13.45 -10.35
CA ALA A 36 1.78 12.67 -10.42
C ALA A 36 2.58 12.74 -9.11
N HIS A 37 2.65 13.91 -8.47
CA HIS A 37 3.38 14.10 -7.22
C HIS A 37 2.61 13.54 -6.01
N SER A 38 1.32 13.89 -5.88
CA SER A 38 0.50 13.46 -4.73
C SER A 38 0.09 11.99 -4.79
N ARG A 39 -0.05 11.45 -6.01
CA ARG A 39 -0.69 10.15 -6.26
C ARG A 39 -2.06 10.04 -5.58
N SER A 40 -2.77 11.16 -5.40
CA SER A 40 -3.97 11.28 -4.59
C SER A 40 -5.06 12.10 -5.29
N LEU A 41 -6.26 11.52 -5.43
CA LEU A 41 -7.41 12.27 -5.95
C LEU A 41 -7.96 13.27 -4.93
N ALA A 42 -7.71 13.04 -3.64
CA ALA A 42 -8.18 13.93 -2.60
C ALA A 42 -7.44 15.27 -2.67
N GLU A 43 -6.12 15.23 -2.82
CA GLU A 43 -5.28 16.43 -2.95
C GLU A 43 -5.62 17.21 -4.22
N VAL A 44 -5.81 16.52 -5.35
CA VAL A 44 -6.25 17.17 -6.59
C VAL A 44 -7.63 17.81 -6.40
N ARG A 45 -8.56 17.14 -5.72
CA ARG A 45 -9.90 17.67 -5.50
C ARG A 45 -9.92 18.89 -4.59
N GLU A 46 -9.00 19.00 -3.63
CA GLU A 46 -8.88 20.19 -2.78
C GLU A 46 -8.55 21.43 -3.59
N ARG A 47 -7.73 21.29 -4.65
CA ARG A 47 -7.35 22.41 -5.52
C ARG A 47 -8.33 22.67 -6.66
N PHE A 48 -8.80 21.62 -7.33
CA PHE A 48 -9.61 21.73 -8.56
C PHE A 48 -11.12 21.62 -8.32
N ALA A 49 -11.56 21.34 -7.08
CA ALA A 49 -12.95 21.34 -6.63
C ALA A 49 -13.97 20.50 -7.44
N GLY A 50 -13.53 19.73 -8.42
CA GLY A 50 -14.38 18.92 -9.29
C GLY A 50 -14.95 17.68 -8.61
N SER A 51 -16.04 17.15 -9.18
CA SER A 51 -16.53 15.83 -8.78
C SER A 51 -15.52 14.75 -9.16
N ARG A 52 -15.49 13.62 -8.43
CA ARG A 52 -14.57 12.49 -8.73
C ARG A 52 -14.62 12.07 -10.20
N SER A 53 -15.82 11.87 -10.76
CA SER A 53 -15.96 11.42 -12.15
C SER A 53 -15.41 12.45 -13.13
N ASN A 54 -15.75 13.72 -12.93
CA ASN A 54 -15.29 14.81 -13.76
C ASN A 54 -13.76 15.02 -13.67
N LEU A 55 -13.16 14.84 -12.48
CA LEU A 55 -11.71 14.83 -12.29
C LEU A 55 -11.03 13.69 -13.05
N ILE A 56 -11.55 12.46 -12.93
CA ILE A 56 -11.00 11.29 -13.61
C ILE A 56 -11.13 11.44 -15.15
N GLU A 57 -12.26 11.95 -15.63
CA GLU A 57 -12.47 12.25 -17.05
C GLU A 57 -11.50 13.31 -17.57
N THR A 58 -11.30 14.38 -16.80
CA THR A 58 -10.36 15.46 -17.15
C THR A 58 -8.91 14.95 -17.16
N LEU A 59 -8.50 14.18 -16.16
CA LEU A 59 -7.18 13.54 -16.12
C LEU A 59 -6.97 12.64 -17.35
N LYS A 60 -7.96 11.82 -17.68
CA LYS A 60 -7.92 10.95 -18.86
C LYS A 60 -7.83 11.74 -20.16
N HIS A 61 -8.54 12.87 -20.26
CA HIS A 61 -8.49 13.74 -21.43
C HIS A 61 -7.06 14.23 -21.72
N PHE A 62 -6.30 14.57 -20.67
CA PHE A 62 -4.90 14.99 -20.77
C PHE A 62 -3.89 13.83 -20.67
N GLY A 63 -4.34 12.58 -20.89
CA GLY A 63 -3.47 11.42 -21.00
C GLY A 63 -3.01 10.80 -19.68
N TYR A 64 -3.57 11.21 -18.54
CA TYR A 64 -3.29 10.58 -17.24
C TYR A 64 -4.30 9.47 -16.93
N ASP A 65 -3.81 8.23 -16.86
CA ASP A 65 -4.64 7.08 -16.54
C ASP A 65 -4.70 6.81 -15.03
N PHE A 66 -5.83 7.17 -14.41
CA PHE A 66 -6.06 6.91 -12.99
C PHE A 66 -6.14 5.40 -12.67
N ASP A 67 -6.60 4.56 -13.60
CA ASP A 67 -6.68 3.12 -13.38
C ASP A 67 -5.28 2.48 -13.41
N ALA A 68 -4.36 3.01 -14.22
CA ALA A 68 -2.95 2.62 -14.18
C ALA A 68 -2.30 2.98 -12.84
N LEU A 69 -2.62 4.15 -12.26
CA LEU A 69 -2.17 4.50 -10.92
C LEU A 69 -2.69 3.51 -9.87
N LEU A 70 -4.00 3.23 -9.87
CA LEU A 70 -4.59 2.27 -8.94
C LEU A 70 -3.94 0.89 -9.09
N GLN A 71 -3.68 0.44 -10.31
CA GLN A 71 -2.96 -0.81 -10.56
C GLN A 71 -1.57 -0.83 -9.93
N SER A 72 -0.79 0.26 -10.03
CA SER A 72 0.50 0.39 -9.33
C SER A 72 0.33 0.28 -7.82
N GLN A 73 -0.62 1.02 -7.25
CA GLN A 73 -0.87 1.03 -5.81
C GLN A 73 -1.36 -0.34 -5.30
N PHE A 74 -2.13 -1.07 -6.08
CA PHE A 74 -2.50 -2.44 -5.75
C PHE A 74 -1.28 -3.38 -5.74
N ARG A 75 -0.36 -3.24 -6.70
CA ARG A 75 0.91 -4.01 -6.73
C ARG A 75 1.84 -3.65 -5.58
N GLU A 76 1.83 -2.39 -5.16
CA GLU A 76 2.54 -1.90 -3.96
C GLU A 76 1.94 -2.46 -2.65
N GLY A 77 0.78 -3.14 -2.72
CA GLY A 77 0.17 -3.82 -1.58
C GLY A 77 -0.77 -2.95 -0.76
N TYR A 78 -1.19 -1.79 -1.28
CA TYR A 78 -2.18 -0.96 -0.59
C TYR A 78 -3.52 -1.71 -0.43
N ARG A 79 -4.12 -1.59 0.75
CA ARG A 79 -5.45 -2.12 1.06
C ARG A 79 -6.54 -1.18 0.54
N ASP A 80 -7.71 -1.73 0.26
CA ASP A 80 -8.86 -0.94 -0.23
C ASP A 80 -9.25 0.18 0.72
N THR A 81 -9.21 -0.08 2.02
CA THR A 81 -9.49 0.94 3.04
C THR A 81 -8.44 2.05 3.09
N ALA A 82 -7.18 1.74 2.79
CA ALA A 82 -6.12 2.74 2.74
C ALA A 82 -6.26 3.61 1.49
N LEU A 83 -6.52 3.02 0.32
CA LEU A 83 -6.75 3.76 -0.92
C LEU A 83 -8.05 4.57 -0.88
N ALA A 84 -9.10 4.03 -0.27
CA ALA A 84 -10.34 4.76 -0.06
C ALA A 84 -10.11 6.04 0.75
N LYS A 85 -9.29 5.96 1.80
CA LYS A 85 -8.87 7.13 2.58
C LYS A 85 -8.00 8.08 1.77
N LEU A 86 -6.96 7.56 1.09
CA LEU A 86 -6.04 8.34 0.28
C LEU A 86 -6.77 9.16 -0.78
N HIS A 87 -7.68 8.53 -1.53
CA HIS A 87 -8.42 9.19 -2.60
C HIS A 87 -9.73 9.86 -2.14
N ARG A 88 -10.07 9.79 -0.84
CA ARG A 88 -11.37 10.20 -0.26
C ARG A 88 -12.57 9.69 -1.09
N VAL A 89 -12.58 8.38 -1.35
CA VAL A 89 -13.64 7.69 -2.10
C VAL A 89 -14.26 6.55 -1.27
N ASP A 90 -15.37 6.00 -1.75
CA ASP A 90 -16.02 4.86 -1.11
C ASP A 90 -15.14 3.59 -1.19
N PRO A 91 -14.94 2.84 -0.09
CA PRO A 91 -14.18 1.59 -0.10
C PRO A 91 -14.72 0.52 -1.06
N LYS A 92 -16.06 0.43 -1.23
CA LYS A 92 -16.69 -0.47 -2.20
C LYS A 92 -16.35 -0.08 -3.64
N TRP A 93 -16.14 1.21 -3.90
CA TRP A 93 -15.71 1.68 -5.21
C TRP A 93 -14.29 1.22 -5.53
N ILE A 94 -13.37 1.30 -4.55
CA ILE A 94 -12.00 0.76 -4.71
C ILE A 94 -12.03 -0.76 -4.89
N ALA A 95 -12.83 -1.49 -4.11
CA ALA A 95 -12.95 -2.95 -4.25
C ALA A 95 -13.45 -3.34 -5.66
N ARG A 96 -14.47 -2.65 -6.18
CA ARG A 96 -14.94 -2.86 -7.57
C ARG A 96 -13.85 -2.56 -8.60
N LYS A 97 -13.06 -1.49 -8.40
CA LYS A 97 -11.93 -1.16 -9.28
C LYS A 97 -10.84 -2.23 -9.22
N ARG A 98 -10.53 -2.76 -8.04
CA ARG A 98 -9.58 -3.86 -7.83
C ARG A 98 -9.97 -5.08 -8.65
N GLU A 99 -11.22 -5.52 -8.51
CA GLU A 99 -11.77 -6.65 -9.25
C GLU A 99 -11.77 -6.41 -10.76
N ALA A 100 -12.22 -5.24 -11.22
CA ALA A 100 -12.21 -4.87 -12.63
C ALA A 100 -10.80 -4.85 -13.25
N LEU A 101 -9.78 -4.55 -12.43
CA LEU A 101 -8.36 -4.56 -12.83
C LEU A 101 -7.69 -5.93 -12.66
N GLY A 102 -8.46 -6.98 -12.34
CA GLY A 102 -7.99 -8.36 -12.25
C GLY A 102 -7.23 -8.70 -10.96
N PHE A 103 -7.32 -7.86 -9.92
CA PHE A 103 -6.72 -8.13 -8.63
C PHE A 103 -7.68 -8.90 -7.72
N PRO A 104 -7.19 -9.84 -6.91
CA PRO A 104 -8.03 -10.58 -5.97
C PRO A 104 -8.63 -9.65 -4.90
N ASN A 105 -9.94 -9.76 -4.67
CA ASN A 105 -10.69 -9.01 -3.64
C ASN A 105 -10.38 -9.44 -2.20
N SER A 106 -9.46 -10.38 -2.00
CA SER A 106 -9.14 -10.93 -0.69
C SER A 106 -8.54 -9.84 0.22
N PRO A 107 -9.12 -9.58 1.41
CA PRO A 107 -8.43 -8.83 2.45
C PRO A 107 -7.34 -9.75 3.02
N GLY A 108 -6.24 -9.83 2.31
CA GLY A 108 -5.13 -10.68 2.66
C GLY A 108 -3.91 -10.16 1.96
N ARG A 109 -2.97 -9.62 2.74
CA ARG A 109 -1.53 -9.73 2.48
C ARG A 109 -1.33 -10.97 1.61
N SER A 110 -0.73 -10.85 0.42
CA SER A 110 -0.31 -12.02 -0.37
C SER A 110 0.18 -13.04 0.66
N ARG A 111 -0.60 -14.11 0.85
CA ARG A 111 -0.33 -15.04 1.95
C ARG A 111 1.03 -15.57 1.54
N VAL A 112 2.09 -15.09 2.17
CA VAL A 112 3.39 -15.70 1.96
C VAL A 112 3.17 -17.06 2.58
N GLU A 113 2.90 -18.04 1.73
CA GLU A 113 2.57 -19.38 2.15
C GLU A 113 3.88 -19.99 2.61
N PHE A 114 4.14 -19.85 3.90
CA PHE A 114 5.26 -20.52 4.53
C PHE A 114 4.85 -21.96 4.79
N SER A 115 5.64 -22.91 4.32
CA SER A 115 5.44 -24.31 4.68
C SER A 115 5.64 -24.49 6.19
N SER A 116 4.98 -25.48 6.77
CA SER A 116 5.18 -25.83 8.18
C SER A 116 6.65 -26.10 8.50
N GLU A 117 7.39 -26.64 7.53
CA GLU A 117 8.83 -26.87 7.64
C GLU A 117 9.64 -25.57 7.68
N GLN A 118 9.34 -24.59 6.79
CA GLN A 118 10.01 -23.28 6.80
C GLN A 118 9.81 -22.53 8.12
N VAL A 119 8.59 -22.61 8.69
CA VAL A 119 8.26 -21.98 9.97
C VAL A 119 9.05 -22.61 11.12
N ARG A 120 9.24 -23.94 11.10
CA ARG A 120 10.03 -24.67 12.11
C ARG A 120 11.52 -24.38 11.98
N ILE A 121 12.08 -24.45 10.76
CA ILE A 121 13.47 -24.11 10.49
C ILE A 121 13.80 -22.69 10.96
N ALA A 122 12.89 -21.73 10.73
CA ALA A 122 13.07 -20.36 11.19
C ALA A 122 13.07 -20.23 12.73
N TYR A 123 12.23 -21.02 13.43
CA TYR A 123 12.24 -21.07 14.89
C TYR A 123 13.53 -21.69 15.41
N ASP A 124 13.94 -22.84 14.87
CA ASP A 124 15.15 -23.56 15.27
C ASP A 124 16.41 -22.74 15.02
N ALA A 125 16.46 -21.99 13.91
CA ALA A 125 17.57 -21.12 13.58
C ALA A 125 17.67 -19.88 14.48
N ALA A 126 16.54 -19.35 14.97
CA ALA A 126 16.50 -18.12 15.74
C ALA A 126 16.44 -18.32 17.26
N GLY A 127 16.02 -19.50 17.72
CA GLY A 127 15.79 -19.82 19.15
C GLY A 127 14.71 -18.96 19.82
N SER A 128 13.96 -18.15 19.06
CA SER A 128 12.94 -17.25 19.60
C SER A 128 11.90 -16.86 18.55
N PHE A 129 10.65 -16.65 18.98
CA PHE A 129 9.56 -16.20 18.10
C PHE A 129 9.85 -14.84 17.46
N ALA A 130 10.51 -13.93 18.18
CA ALA A 130 10.84 -12.60 17.66
C ALA A 130 11.95 -12.69 16.60
N GLY A 131 12.98 -13.50 16.82
CA GLY A 131 14.04 -13.73 15.83
C GLY A 131 13.51 -14.45 14.59
N ALA A 132 12.67 -15.47 14.76
CA ALA A 132 12.11 -16.24 13.66
C ALA A 132 11.16 -15.39 12.79
N ALA A 133 10.32 -14.56 13.42
CA ALA A 133 9.47 -13.60 12.70
C ALA A 133 10.29 -12.62 11.87
N ARG A 134 11.42 -12.12 12.40
CA ARG A 134 12.36 -11.26 11.67
C ARG A 134 13.01 -11.99 10.49
N LEU A 135 13.44 -13.25 10.67
CA LEU A 135 14.00 -14.07 9.59
C LEU A 135 13.00 -14.28 8.44
N MET A 136 11.71 -14.34 8.75
CA MET A 136 10.64 -14.57 7.77
C MET A 136 9.99 -13.28 7.27
N GLY A 137 10.43 -12.10 7.73
CA GLY A 137 9.86 -10.81 7.31
C GLY A 137 8.38 -10.62 7.71
N ILE A 138 7.94 -11.27 8.78
CA ILE A 138 6.56 -11.16 9.30
C ILE A 138 6.55 -10.66 10.74
N ASP A 139 5.37 -10.27 11.23
CA ASP A 139 5.21 -9.88 12.61
C ASP A 139 5.17 -11.09 13.55
N ARG A 140 5.54 -10.86 14.81
CA ARG A 140 5.64 -11.89 15.85
C ARG A 140 4.32 -12.64 16.06
N GLN A 141 3.18 -11.97 15.96
CA GLN A 141 1.87 -12.57 16.21
C GLN A 141 1.48 -13.51 15.07
N THR A 142 1.73 -13.10 13.83
CA THR A 142 1.55 -13.96 12.65
C THR A 142 2.48 -15.17 12.71
N PHE A 143 3.76 -14.99 13.05
CA PHE A 143 4.67 -16.13 13.20
C PHE A 143 4.20 -17.11 14.28
N LYS A 144 3.79 -16.60 15.45
CA LYS A 144 3.29 -17.45 16.56
C LYS A 144 2.10 -18.32 16.13
N LYS A 145 1.17 -17.75 15.35
CA LYS A 145 0.02 -18.49 14.79
C LYS A 145 0.46 -19.57 13.79
N LEU A 146 1.40 -19.24 12.89
CA LEU A 146 1.94 -20.20 11.93
C LEU A 146 2.69 -21.35 12.63
N TYR A 147 3.45 -21.06 13.67
CA TYR A 147 4.20 -22.06 14.42
C TYR A 147 3.28 -23.02 15.18
N ALA A 148 2.20 -22.52 15.79
CA ALA A 148 1.18 -23.36 16.42
C ALA A 148 0.53 -24.32 15.41
N GLN A 149 0.15 -23.81 14.23
CA GLN A 149 -0.42 -24.63 13.15
C GLN A 149 0.59 -25.65 12.60
N ALA A 150 1.89 -25.33 12.59
CA ALA A 150 2.94 -26.25 12.19
C ALA A 150 3.16 -27.39 13.19
N LEU A 151 2.86 -27.17 14.48
CA LEU A 151 2.90 -28.21 15.50
C LEU A 151 1.65 -29.10 15.49
N GLU A 152 0.46 -28.55 15.25
CA GLU A 152 -0.80 -29.30 15.20
C GLU A 152 -0.87 -30.30 14.05
N LYS A 153 -0.16 -30.07 12.95
CA LYS A 153 -0.09 -31.01 11.80
C LYS A 153 0.71 -32.30 12.09
N MET A 154 1.19 -32.52 13.32
CA MET A 154 2.12 -33.62 13.60
C MET A 154 1.48 -34.89 14.18
N GLU A 155 0.16 -34.98 14.42
CA GLU A 155 -0.47 -36.25 14.81
C GLU A 155 -1.91 -36.41 14.29
N PRO A 156 -2.32 -37.61 13.81
CA PRO A 156 -1.68 -38.48 12.82
C PRO A 156 -2.59 -38.70 11.59
N GLY A 157 -2.02 -38.93 10.41
CA GLY A 157 -2.80 -39.27 9.21
C GLY A 157 -1.96 -39.42 7.95
N ASN A 158 -1.61 -40.66 7.68
CA ASN A 158 -0.90 -41.25 6.54
C ASN A 158 -1.16 -40.68 5.13
N ASP A 159 -0.14 -40.89 4.28
CA ASP A 159 -0.09 -41.01 2.81
C ASP A 159 -0.08 -39.77 1.91
N GLY A 160 0.95 -39.71 1.05
CA GLY A 160 0.87 -38.99 -0.22
C GLY A 160 2.14 -38.25 -0.66
N ASN A 161 3.21 -38.99 -0.93
CA ASN A 161 4.31 -38.68 -1.87
C ASN A 161 4.04 -37.55 -2.90
N ILE A 162 4.96 -36.58 -3.03
CA ILE A 162 5.77 -36.34 -4.25
C ILE A 162 6.68 -35.12 -4.04
N ASP A 163 7.95 -35.43 -4.23
CA ASP A 163 9.14 -34.61 -4.42
C ASP A 163 8.95 -33.44 -5.40
N GLN A 164 9.38 -32.24 -5.01
CA GLN A 164 9.85 -31.18 -5.92
C GLN A 164 10.63 -30.11 -5.12
N SER A 165 11.93 -30.34 -4.99
CA SER A 165 12.92 -29.29 -4.74
C SER A 165 12.81 -28.19 -5.81
N PRO A 166 12.88 -26.90 -5.42
CA PRO A 166 14.06 -26.16 -5.82
C PRO A 166 14.58 -25.15 -4.78
N GLY A 167 15.91 -25.12 -4.63
CA GLY A 167 16.67 -23.86 -4.56
C GLY A 167 17.00 -23.30 -3.17
N ASN A 168 18.04 -23.84 -2.54
CA ASN A 168 18.60 -23.42 -1.26
C ASN A 168 19.44 -22.10 -1.33
N ASP A 169 19.26 -21.29 -2.37
CA ASP A 169 20.18 -20.17 -2.70
C ASP A 169 19.92 -18.88 -1.89
N ARG A 170 18.71 -18.67 -1.36
CA ARG A 170 18.37 -17.42 -0.66
C ARG A 170 19.00 -17.28 0.72
N PHE A 171 19.29 -18.39 1.41
CA PHE A 171 19.83 -18.36 2.77
C PHE A 171 21.35 -18.28 2.83
N ALA A 172 22.05 -18.64 1.74
CA ALA A 172 23.51 -18.53 1.66
C ALA A 172 23.96 -17.06 1.65
N LYS A 173 23.22 -16.18 0.97
CA LYS A 173 23.57 -14.76 0.81
C LYS A 173 23.43 -13.97 2.12
N ALA A 174 22.39 -14.25 2.90
CA ALA A 174 22.14 -13.59 4.20
C ALA A 174 23.20 -13.91 5.28
N ARG A 175 23.86 -15.07 5.18
CA ARG A 175 24.98 -15.45 6.08
C ARG A 175 26.25 -14.62 5.87
N ALA A 176 26.44 -14.04 4.69
CA ALA A 176 27.64 -13.25 4.37
C ALA A 176 27.53 -11.78 4.83
N GLU A 177 26.33 -11.19 4.80
CA GLU A 177 26.13 -9.75 5.05
C GLU A 177 26.06 -9.36 6.53
N THR A 178 25.69 -10.28 7.43
CA THR A 178 25.54 -9.95 8.86
C THR A 178 26.86 -9.86 9.63
N ARG A 179 28.01 -10.14 9.00
CA ARG A 179 29.35 -9.98 9.61
C ARG A 179 29.94 -8.56 9.50
N ARG A 180 29.29 -7.60 8.83
CA ARG A 180 29.99 -6.38 8.37
C ARG A 180 29.43 -5.00 8.72
N VAL A 181 28.41 -4.83 9.56
CA VAL A 181 27.97 -3.46 9.90
C VAL A 181 27.87 -3.27 11.40
N GLY A 182 28.84 -2.51 11.92
CA GLY A 182 28.95 -2.11 13.31
C GLY A 182 27.97 -0.99 13.71
N HIS A 183 27.91 -0.82 15.04
CA HIS A 183 27.30 0.25 15.84
C HIS A 183 26.10 1.02 15.24
N ARG A 184 24.89 0.66 15.68
CA ARG A 184 23.73 1.56 15.64
C ARG A 184 23.64 2.32 16.96
N VAL A 185 23.63 3.65 16.87
CA VAL A 185 23.24 4.56 17.95
C VAL A 185 21.73 4.39 18.16
N CYS A 186 21.31 4.07 19.37
CA CYS A 186 19.91 3.97 19.75
C CYS A 186 19.47 5.32 20.32
N TYR A 187 18.53 5.99 19.66
CA TYR A 187 17.81 7.11 20.28
C TYR A 187 16.77 6.55 21.24
N SER A 188 16.61 7.21 22.39
CA SER A 188 15.64 6.79 23.40
C SER A 188 14.22 7.14 22.97
N GLU A 189 13.23 6.47 23.56
CA GLU A 189 11.81 6.69 23.28
C GLU A 189 11.39 8.16 23.57
N ASP A 190 12.08 8.81 24.50
CA ASP A 190 11.86 10.22 24.84
C ASP A 190 12.37 11.19 23.77
N GLU A 191 13.46 10.85 23.07
CA GLU A 191 13.99 11.65 21.95
C GLU A 191 13.09 11.56 20.72
N LEU A 192 12.51 10.37 20.47
CA LEU A 192 11.53 10.18 19.40
C LEU A 192 10.23 10.92 19.69
N LYS A 193 9.78 10.94 20.94
CA LYS A 193 8.54 11.63 21.33
C LYS A 193 8.64 13.14 21.15
N LYS A 194 9.78 13.73 21.51
CA LYS A 194 10.01 15.17 21.34
C LYS A 194 10.01 15.62 19.86
N PHE A 195 10.44 14.74 18.96
CA PHE A 195 10.40 15.02 17.52
C PHE A 195 8.96 15.11 16.96
N PHE A 196 8.02 14.35 17.52
CA PHE A 196 6.63 14.34 17.04
C PHE A 196 5.74 15.44 17.63
N ASP A 197 6.06 15.93 18.83
CA ASP A 197 5.24 16.93 19.53
C ASP A 197 5.53 18.37 19.07
N ASP A 198 6.70 18.65 18.46
CA ASP A 198 7.14 20.02 18.13
C ASP A 198 6.73 20.54 16.72
N GLU A 199 6.14 19.73 15.82
CA GLU A 199 5.91 20.13 14.41
C GLU A 199 4.45 20.26 13.95
N TRP A 200 3.47 20.21 14.88
CA TRP A 200 2.05 20.42 14.55
C TRP A 200 1.40 21.51 15.42
N GLY A 201 2.11 22.63 15.61
CA GLY A 201 1.52 23.88 16.09
C GLY A 201 0.76 24.58 14.98
N GLU A 202 -0.56 24.72 15.14
CA GLU A 202 -1.47 25.45 14.27
C GLU A 202 -1.00 26.89 14.01
N SER A 203 -1.03 27.31 12.74
CA SER A 203 -1.24 28.71 12.31
C SER A 203 -1.83 28.74 10.91
#